data_AF-A0AAF0DE93-F1
#
_entry.id   AF-A0AAF0DE93-F1
#
_cell.length_a   1.000
_cell.length_b   1.000
_cell.length_c   1.000
_cell.angle_alpha   90.00
_cell.angle_beta   90.00
_cell.angle_gamma   90.00
#
_symmetry.space_group_name_H-M   'P 1'
#
loop_
_entity.id
_entity.type
_entity.pdbx_description
1 polymer ?
#
loop_
_entity_poly.entity_id
_entity_poly.type
_entity_poly.pdbx_seq_one_letter_code
_entity_poly.pdbx_strand_id
1 'polypeptide(L)'
;MDHPLSKPGPRRCLVLCSRKKFDKHTGDDEYFIRQVVKFASGDYSKVFHIGTRKAWRRVDILFDYDNPDHYDSDVLAFRVKSTPRYVSLTASMIAGVHRHAGYWFDEHKRYGCILPIRTELIPNPNLLDPDDLESFCKPEDVATNPLVESLNMADTADKIDTKPSDIRKEEQGEKEEPLRLTHDIGGAEENPKAPI
;
A
#
# COMPACT_ATOMS: atom_id res chain seq x y z
N MET A 1 16.38 13.99 -17.06
CA MET A 1 14.95 13.93 -16.68
C MET A 1 14.89 14.36 -15.22
N ASP A 2 14.00 15.30 -14.88
CA ASP A 2 13.79 15.67 -13.48
C ASP A 2 13.20 14.48 -12.72
N HIS A 3 13.86 14.09 -11.62
CA HIS A 3 13.34 13.06 -10.73
C HIS A 3 12.37 13.71 -9.73
N PRO A 4 11.13 13.24 -9.60
CA PRO A 4 10.11 13.95 -8.85
C PRO A 4 10.30 13.92 -7.33
N LEU A 5 11.00 12.91 -6.78
CA LEU A 5 11.39 12.90 -5.37
C LEU A 5 12.72 13.60 -5.11
N SER A 6 13.46 14.02 -6.15
CA SER A 6 14.64 14.88 -5.96
C SER A 6 14.24 16.34 -5.77
N LYS A 7 12.98 16.70 -6.04
CA LYS A 7 12.44 18.03 -5.73
C LYS A 7 12.05 18.05 -4.25
N PRO A 8 12.51 19.05 -3.47
CA PRO A 8 12.20 19.13 -2.05
C PRO A 8 10.69 19.30 -1.84
N GLY A 9 10.21 18.78 -0.72
CA GLY A 9 8.85 18.98 -0.24
C GLY A 9 8.03 17.70 -0.12
N PRO A 10 6.88 17.82 0.58
CA PRO A 10 5.99 16.70 0.89
C PRO A 10 5.42 16.09 -0.39
N ARG A 11 5.37 14.75 -0.46
CA ARG A 11 4.67 14.04 -1.52
C ARG A 11 3.91 12.86 -0.94
N ARG A 12 2.67 12.67 -1.40
CA ARG A 12 1.94 11.43 -1.15
C ARG A 12 2.17 10.48 -2.32
N CYS A 13 2.59 9.26 -2.04
CA CYS A 13 2.99 8.30 -3.06
C CYS A 13 2.07 7.07 -3.06
N LEU A 14 1.45 6.79 -4.21
CA LEU A 14 0.66 5.61 -4.47
C LEU A 14 1.46 4.60 -5.32
N VAL A 15 1.67 3.41 -4.79
CA VAL A 15 2.30 2.30 -5.51
C VAL A 15 1.26 1.27 -5.90
N LEU A 16 1.16 1.00 -7.20
CA LEU A 16 0.25 0.04 -7.79
C LEU A 16 1.04 -1.19 -8.25
N CYS A 17 0.69 -2.37 -7.73
CA CYS A 17 1.23 -3.63 -8.21
C CYS A 17 0.15 -4.71 -8.37
N SER A 18 0.47 -5.80 -9.07
CA SER A 18 -0.46 -6.94 -9.18
C SER A 18 -0.37 -7.79 -7.92
N ARG A 19 -1.49 -8.38 -7.51
CA ARG A 19 -1.54 -9.24 -6.33
C ARG A 19 -0.55 -10.41 -6.41
N LYS A 20 -0.50 -11.07 -7.58
CA LYS A 20 0.47 -12.12 -7.89
C LYS A 20 1.92 -11.70 -7.66
N LYS A 21 2.29 -10.47 -8.03
CA LYS A 21 3.66 -9.98 -7.85
C LYS A 21 3.93 -9.65 -6.38
N PHE A 22 2.97 -9.03 -5.71
CA PHE A 22 3.05 -8.75 -4.28
C PHE A 22 3.26 -10.03 -3.46
N ASP A 23 2.44 -11.06 -3.69
CA ASP A 23 2.55 -12.34 -2.98
C ASP A 23 3.86 -13.08 -3.31
N LYS A 24 4.40 -12.94 -4.54
CA LYS A 24 5.72 -13.50 -4.90
C LYS A 24 6.86 -12.92 -4.06
N HIS A 25 6.71 -11.70 -3.57
CA HIS A 25 7.64 -11.04 -2.65
C HIS A 25 7.11 -11.10 -1.21
N THR A 26 6.50 -12.23 -0.82
CA THR A 26 5.99 -12.51 0.54
C THR A 26 5.00 -11.47 1.10
N GLY A 27 4.45 -10.63 0.23
CA GLY A 27 3.61 -9.51 0.65
C GLY A 27 4.34 -8.42 1.45
N ASP A 28 5.64 -8.26 1.20
CA ASP A 28 6.48 -7.19 1.72
C ASP A 28 6.23 -5.90 0.92
N ASP A 29 5.61 -4.91 1.54
CA ASP A 29 5.38 -3.59 0.97
C ASP A 29 6.64 -2.71 0.95
N GLU A 30 7.55 -2.84 1.93
CA GLU A 30 8.83 -2.13 1.92
C GLU A 30 9.62 -2.41 0.66
N TYR A 31 9.62 -3.67 0.18
CA TYR A 31 10.25 -4.03 -1.08
C TYR A 31 9.77 -3.14 -2.25
N PHE A 32 8.45 -2.92 -2.37
CA PHE A 32 7.89 -2.10 -3.44
C PHE A 32 8.16 -0.61 -3.24
N ILE A 33 8.12 -0.12 -2.00
CA ILE A 33 8.42 1.28 -1.69
C ILE A 33 9.89 1.58 -2.02
N ARG A 34 10.84 0.73 -1.60
CA ARG A 34 12.27 0.89 -1.91
C ARG A 34 12.54 0.94 -3.42
N GLN A 35 11.85 0.10 -4.21
CA GLN A 35 11.96 0.12 -5.66
C GLN A 35 11.53 1.47 -6.26
N VAL A 36 10.39 2.01 -5.79
CA VAL A 36 9.86 3.30 -6.25
C VAL A 36 10.74 4.46 -5.83
N VAL A 37 11.17 4.49 -4.56
CA VAL A 37 12.04 5.54 -4.01
C VAL A 37 13.37 5.56 -4.76
N LYS A 38 13.99 4.40 -4.98
CA LYS A 38 15.21 4.28 -5.79
C LYS A 38 14.99 4.77 -7.23
N PHE A 39 13.89 4.38 -7.86
CA PHE A 39 13.56 4.81 -9.23
C PHE A 39 13.35 6.33 -9.34
N ALA A 40 12.76 6.94 -8.33
CA ALA A 40 12.50 8.38 -8.28
C ALA A 40 13.66 9.18 -7.65
N SER A 41 14.83 8.54 -7.46
CA SER A 41 16.04 9.14 -6.87
C SER A 41 15.80 9.79 -5.49
N GLY A 42 14.91 9.20 -4.68
CA GLY A 42 14.65 9.64 -3.32
C GLY A 42 15.48 8.91 -2.27
N ASP A 43 15.59 9.51 -1.09
CA ASP A 43 16.08 8.88 0.14
C ASP A 43 14.97 8.12 0.86
N TYR A 44 15.18 6.84 1.16
CA TYR A 44 14.23 5.98 1.86
C TYR A 44 14.03 6.38 3.34
N SER A 45 14.96 7.10 3.95
CA SER A 45 14.81 7.59 5.33
C SER A 45 13.62 8.54 5.52
N LYS A 46 13.19 9.20 4.43
CA LYS A 46 12.08 10.16 4.38
C LYS A 46 10.71 9.54 4.16
N VAL A 47 10.63 8.21 4.14
CA VAL A 47 9.40 7.47 3.87
C VAL A 47 8.62 7.22 5.15
N PHE A 48 7.34 7.58 5.12
CA PHE A 48 6.36 7.27 6.17
C PHE A 48 5.27 6.40 5.56
N HIS A 49 5.30 5.10 5.84
CA HIS A 49 4.29 4.16 5.33
C HIS A 49 2.92 4.43 5.98
N ILE A 50 1.88 4.55 5.16
CA ILE A 50 0.51 4.79 5.62
C ILE A 50 -0.25 3.48 5.71
N GLY A 51 -0.24 2.69 4.63
CA GLY A 51 -1.01 1.46 4.58
C GLY A 51 -0.94 0.73 3.25
N THR A 52 -1.40 -0.52 3.28
CA THR A 52 -1.37 -1.42 2.13
C THR A 52 -2.75 -2.04 1.93
N ARG A 53 -3.44 -1.65 0.85
CA ARG A 53 -4.74 -2.19 0.47
C ARG A 53 -4.59 -3.34 -0.51
N LYS A 54 -5.18 -4.47 -0.14
CA LYS A 54 -5.13 -5.72 -0.89
C LYS A 54 -6.48 -5.99 -1.56
N ALA A 55 -6.53 -5.96 -2.89
CA ALA A 55 -7.68 -6.36 -3.69
C ALA A 55 -7.41 -7.66 -4.47
N TRP A 56 -8.45 -8.26 -5.05
CA TRP A 56 -8.38 -9.55 -5.75
C TRP A 56 -7.24 -9.64 -6.78
N ARG A 57 -7.02 -8.59 -7.58
CA ARG A 57 -5.99 -8.57 -8.65
C ARG A 57 -4.91 -7.52 -8.46
N ARG A 58 -5.07 -6.62 -7.48
CA ARG A 58 -4.23 -5.43 -7.33
C ARG A 58 -3.90 -5.19 -5.87
N VAL A 59 -2.75 -4.60 -5.63
CA VAL A 59 -2.34 -4.12 -4.32
C VAL A 59 -1.92 -2.68 -4.49
N ASP A 60 -2.48 -1.85 -3.63
CA ASP A 60 -2.25 -0.41 -3.58
C ASP A 60 -1.53 -0.11 -2.26
N ILE A 61 -0.29 0.37 -2.34
CA ILE A 61 0.53 0.71 -1.18
C ILE A 61 0.62 2.23 -1.14
N LEU A 62 0.34 2.83 0.01
CA LEU A 62 0.36 4.27 0.21
C LEU A 62 1.44 4.62 1.23
N PHE A 63 2.26 5.61 0.89
CA PHE A 63 3.25 6.18 1.79
C PHE A 63 3.40 7.68 1.54
N ASP A 64 3.80 8.41 2.55
CA ASP A 64 4.17 9.82 2.49
C ASP A 64 5.70 9.93 2.40
N TYR A 65 6.19 10.91 1.65
CA TYR A 65 7.60 11.20 1.43
C TYR A 65 7.90 12.63 1.89
N ASP A 66 8.86 12.80 2.79
CA ASP A 66 9.23 14.11 3.37
C ASP A 66 8.02 14.84 3.98
N ASN A 67 7.07 14.06 4.52
CA ASN A 67 5.78 14.53 5.04
C ASN A 67 5.43 13.78 6.35
N PRO A 68 6.14 14.06 7.46
CA PRO A 68 5.94 13.37 8.74
C PRO A 68 4.58 13.65 9.38
N ASP A 69 4.00 14.82 9.11
CA ASP A 69 2.70 15.24 9.65
C ASP A 69 1.51 14.77 8.81
N HIS A 70 1.79 14.05 7.71
CA HIS A 70 0.77 13.44 6.85
C HIS A 70 -0.28 14.40 6.26
N TYR A 71 0.05 15.68 6.10
CA TYR A 71 -0.88 16.64 5.50
C TYR A 71 -1.09 16.36 4.02
N ASP A 72 -2.17 16.91 3.47
CA ASP A 72 -2.49 16.75 2.05
C ASP A 72 -1.44 17.43 1.17
N SER A 73 -0.81 16.63 0.31
CA SER A 73 0.26 17.03 -0.61
C SER A 73 0.02 16.45 -2.00
N ASP A 74 0.79 16.90 -2.99
CA ASP A 74 0.64 16.36 -4.35
C ASP A 74 0.86 14.84 -4.37
N VAL A 75 0.04 14.16 -5.18
CA VAL A 75 0.08 12.71 -5.29
C VAL A 75 0.93 12.29 -6.49
N LEU A 76 1.94 11.48 -6.21
CA LEU A 76 2.72 10.75 -7.22
C LEU A 76 2.24 9.30 -7.27
N ALA A 77 1.97 8.78 -8.46
CA ALA A 77 1.59 7.38 -8.63
C ALA A 77 2.60 6.61 -9.48
N PHE A 78 2.89 5.40 -9.02
CA PHE A 78 3.85 4.50 -9.61
C PHE A 78 3.20 3.15 -9.85
N ARG A 79 3.48 2.53 -11.00
CA ARG A 79 3.14 1.13 -11.24
C ARG A 79 4.39 0.28 -11.27
N VAL A 80 4.46 -0.73 -10.41
CA VAL A 80 5.59 -1.65 -10.34
C VAL A 80 5.26 -2.94 -11.08
N LYS A 81 5.87 -3.12 -12.26
CA LYS A 81 5.84 -4.37 -13.04
C LYS A 81 7.21 -5.06 -12.96
N SER A 82 8.03 -5.04 -14.00
CA SER A 82 9.45 -5.41 -13.91
C SER A 82 10.24 -4.25 -13.30
N THR A 83 10.07 -3.07 -13.87
CA THR A 83 10.58 -1.79 -13.39
C THR A 83 9.44 -0.86 -12.96
N PRO A 84 9.68 0.06 -12.02
CA PRO A 84 8.72 1.12 -11.70
C PRO A 84 8.54 2.09 -12.86
N ARG A 85 7.35 2.69 -12.97
CA ARG A 85 7.04 3.75 -13.93
C ARG A 85 5.96 4.68 -13.39
N TYR A 86 5.95 5.93 -13.85
CA TYR A 86 4.92 6.89 -13.51
C TYR A 86 3.55 6.51 -14.08
N VAL A 87 2.51 6.90 -13.35
CA VAL A 87 1.12 6.83 -13.78
C VAL A 87 0.49 8.18 -13.50
N SER A 88 -0.08 8.81 -14.53
CA SER A 88 -0.89 10.01 -14.33
C SER A 88 -2.20 9.63 -13.68
N LEU A 89 -2.57 10.35 -12.62
CA LEU A 89 -3.86 10.24 -11.97
C LEU A 89 -4.78 11.37 -12.42
N THR A 90 -6.08 11.10 -12.48
CA THR A 90 -7.08 12.16 -12.63
C THR A 90 -7.34 12.83 -11.27
N ALA A 91 -7.91 14.03 -11.27
CA ALA A 91 -8.26 14.74 -10.03
C ALA A 91 -9.18 13.90 -9.11
N SER A 92 -10.12 13.16 -9.68
CA SER A 92 -11.00 12.25 -8.94
C SER A 92 -10.21 11.11 -8.26
N MET A 93 -9.23 10.53 -8.95
CA MET A 93 -8.36 9.51 -8.37
C MET A 93 -7.48 10.08 -7.25
N ILE A 94 -6.94 11.29 -7.42
CA ILE A 94 -6.16 11.99 -6.39
C ILE A 94 -7.02 12.21 -5.13
N ALA A 95 -8.23 12.73 -5.28
CA ALA A 95 -9.17 12.89 -4.16
C ALA A 95 -9.48 11.54 -3.48
N GLY A 96 -9.58 10.46 -4.26
CA GLY A 96 -9.71 9.10 -3.73
C GLY A 96 -8.50 8.64 -2.92
N VAL A 97 -7.27 9.02 -3.32
CA VAL A 97 -6.04 8.70 -2.57
C VAL A 97 -6.03 9.41 -1.22
N HIS A 98 -6.31 10.72 -1.18
CA HIS A 98 -6.39 11.48 0.08
C HIS A 98 -7.45 10.91 1.02
N ARG A 99 -8.63 10.57 0.47
CA ARG A 99 -9.70 9.94 1.25
C ARG A 99 -9.27 8.61 1.86
N HIS A 100 -8.59 7.75 1.09
CA HIS A 100 -8.06 6.49 1.61
C HIS A 100 -7.00 6.69 2.68
N ALA A 101 -6.12 7.69 2.53
CA ALA A 101 -5.16 8.06 3.58
C ALA A 101 -5.88 8.42 4.88
N GLY A 102 -6.90 9.29 4.78
CA GLY A 102 -7.76 9.68 5.90
C GLY A 102 -8.39 8.49 6.63
N TYR A 103 -8.93 7.53 5.89
CA TYR A 103 -9.50 6.31 6.49
C TYR A 103 -8.47 5.51 7.29
N TRP A 104 -7.24 5.35 6.80
CA TRP A 104 -6.19 4.66 7.55
C TRP A 104 -5.76 5.44 8.80
N PHE A 105 -5.64 6.75 8.72
CA PHE A 105 -5.33 7.57 9.89
C PHE A 105 -6.42 7.48 10.97
N ASP A 106 -7.69 7.49 10.56
CA ASP A 106 -8.82 7.33 11.48
C ASP A 106 -8.86 5.92 12.08
N GLU A 107 -8.55 4.89 11.28
CA GLU A 107 -8.46 3.50 11.73
C GLU A 107 -7.36 3.33 12.79
N HIS A 108 -6.16 3.84 12.53
CA HIS A 108 -5.04 3.80 13.49
C HIS A 108 -5.35 4.56 14.79
N LYS A 109 -5.97 5.74 14.69
CA LYS A 109 -6.43 6.49 15.87
C LYS A 109 -7.44 5.69 16.70
N ARG A 110 -8.38 4.99 16.06
CA ARG A 110 -9.40 4.18 16.75
C ARG A 110 -8.80 2.98 17.47
N TYR A 111 -7.83 2.30 16.86
CA TYR A 111 -7.24 1.10 17.45
C TYR A 111 -6.07 1.37 18.38
N GLY A 112 -5.72 2.65 18.63
CA GLY A 112 -4.59 3.02 19.48
C GLY A 112 -3.24 2.57 18.93
N CYS A 113 -3.21 2.12 17.66
CA CYS A 113 -1.99 1.87 16.94
C CYS A 113 -1.39 3.25 16.66
N ILE A 114 -0.51 3.70 17.54
CA ILE A 114 0.39 4.81 17.23
C ILE A 114 1.10 4.34 15.96
N LEU A 115 0.77 4.94 14.81
CA LEU A 115 1.61 4.84 13.64
C LEU A 115 3.01 5.08 14.15
N PRO A 116 3.97 4.17 13.94
CA PRO A 116 5.34 4.45 14.31
C PRO A 116 5.74 5.66 13.46
N ILE A 117 5.54 6.85 14.00
CA ILE A 117 6.28 8.04 13.66
C ILE A 117 7.68 7.55 13.92
N ARG A 118 8.40 7.27 12.85
CA ARG A 118 9.74 6.72 12.93
C ARG A 118 10.64 7.85 13.38
N THR A 119 10.51 8.23 14.65
CA THR A 119 11.33 9.21 15.35
C THR A 119 12.64 8.58 15.79
N GLU A 120 12.82 7.27 15.56
CA GLU A 120 14.12 6.63 15.73
C GLU A 120 14.83 6.62 14.38
N LEU A 121 15.50 7.76 14.13
CA LEU A 121 16.84 7.74 13.56
C LEU A 121 17.57 6.58 14.23
N ILE A 122 17.72 5.46 13.52
CA ILE A 122 18.69 4.44 13.92
C ILE A 122 20.01 5.20 14.03
N PRO A 123 20.59 5.39 15.24
CA PRO A 123 21.90 6.00 15.32
C PRO A 123 22.82 5.14 14.48
N ASN A 124 23.54 5.79 13.56
CA ASN A 124 24.55 5.14 12.76
C ASN A 124 25.46 4.35 13.71
N PRO A 125 25.53 3.01 13.63
CA PRO A 125 26.28 2.20 14.60
C PRO A 125 27.80 2.44 14.53
N ASN A 126 28.25 3.28 13.58
CA ASN A 126 29.64 3.70 13.44
C ASN A 126 29.98 5.01 14.19
N LEU A 127 29.10 5.53 15.06
CA LEU A 127 29.31 6.79 15.78
C LEU A 127 29.04 6.71 17.29
N LEU A 128 28.94 5.50 17.83
CA LEU A 128 28.87 5.27 19.27
C LEU A 128 30.24 4.79 19.76
N ASP A 129 30.84 5.56 20.66
CA ASP A 129 32.02 5.15 21.41
C ASP A 129 31.69 3.84 22.15
N PRO A 130 32.58 2.82 22.10
CA PRO A 130 32.35 1.55 22.76
C PRO A 130 32.25 1.65 24.30
N ASP A 131 32.59 2.80 24.89
CA ASP A 131 32.57 3.02 26.34
C ASP A 131 31.19 3.44 26.91
N ASP A 132 30.19 3.79 26.07
CA ASP A 132 28.85 4.20 26.55
C ASP A 132 27.81 3.06 26.58
N LEU A 133 28.20 1.82 26.24
CA LEU A 133 27.32 0.66 26.14
C LEU A 133 27.09 -0.11 27.45
N GLU A 134 27.73 0.26 28.56
CA GLU A 134 27.55 -0.41 29.86
C GLU A 134 26.47 0.22 30.76
N SER A 135 25.83 1.33 30.37
CA SER A 135 24.89 2.04 31.26
C SER A 135 23.42 1.62 31.13
N PHE A 136 23.05 0.74 30.20
CA PHE A 136 21.64 0.40 29.95
C PHE A 136 21.38 -1.11 30.00
N CYS A 137 21.55 -1.71 31.18
CA CYS A 137 20.88 -2.94 31.58
C CYS A 137 21.02 -3.15 33.10
N LYS A 138 20.14 -2.53 33.90
CA LYS A 138 19.89 -3.00 35.27
C LYS A 138 18.62 -3.86 35.25
N PRO A 139 18.70 -5.16 35.54
CA PRO A 139 17.55 -6.04 35.65
C PRO A 139 17.10 -6.11 37.10
N GLU A 140 16.32 -5.13 37.57
CA GLU A 140 15.63 -5.21 38.85
C GLU A 140 14.21 -4.68 38.68
N ASP A 141 13.29 -5.59 38.35
CA ASP A 141 11.91 -5.67 38.85
C ASP A 141 11.16 -6.77 38.06
N VAL A 142 11.54 -8.02 38.36
CA VAL A 142 10.76 -9.20 37.98
C VAL A 142 9.54 -9.25 38.89
N ALA A 143 8.46 -8.58 38.49
CA ALA A 143 7.14 -8.83 39.03
C ALA A 143 6.64 -10.19 38.49
N THR A 144 6.73 -11.20 39.33
CA THR A 144 6.09 -12.50 39.17
C THR A 144 4.59 -12.35 38.98
N ASN A 145 4.08 -12.68 37.80
CA ASN A 145 2.66 -12.99 37.57
C ASN A 145 2.48 -14.51 37.61
N PRO A 146 1.82 -15.08 38.63
CA PRO A 146 1.42 -16.48 38.62
C PRO A 146 -0.05 -16.55 38.23
N LEU A 147 -0.37 -16.83 36.97
CA LEU A 147 -1.67 -17.42 36.67
C LEU A 147 -1.68 -18.09 35.29
N VAL A 148 -2.05 -19.37 35.35
CA VAL A 148 -2.55 -20.24 34.28
C VAL A 148 -1.50 -20.91 33.37
N GLU A 149 -0.75 -21.84 33.98
CA GLU A 149 -0.64 -23.18 33.41
C GLU A 149 -2.03 -23.80 33.29
N SER A 150 -2.39 -24.28 32.09
CA SER A 150 -3.19 -25.50 31.84
C SER A 150 -3.78 -25.42 30.44
N LEU A 151 -3.19 -26.14 29.47
CA LEU A 151 -3.88 -26.93 28.43
C LEU A 151 -2.86 -27.33 27.36
N ASN A 152 -2.13 -28.41 27.66
CA ASN A 152 -1.58 -29.29 26.64
C ASN A 152 -2.32 -30.63 26.74
N MET A 153 -2.39 -31.32 25.60
CA MET A 153 -2.83 -32.69 25.36
C MET A 153 -4.31 -32.88 24.98
N ALA A 154 -4.56 -33.06 23.68
CA ALA A 154 -5.10 -34.32 23.16
C ALA A 154 -4.99 -34.37 21.63
N ASP A 155 -4.17 -35.31 21.16
CA ASP A 155 -4.30 -35.98 19.86
C ASP A 155 -5.69 -36.60 19.72
N THR A 156 -6.38 -36.32 18.60
CA THR A 156 -7.13 -37.38 17.89
C THR A 156 -7.20 -37.03 16.40
N ALA A 157 -6.54 -37.85 15.60
CA ALA A 157 -6.75 -37.94 14.18
C ALA A 157 -8.15 -38.50 13.89
N ASP A 158 -8.93 -37.84 13.03
CA ASP A 158 -10.02 -38.50 12.33
C ASP A 158 -9.98 -38.17 10.84
N LYS A 159 -9.86 -39.24 10.06
CA LYS A 159 -9.85 -39.25 8.60
C LYS A 159 -11.30 -39.15 8.14
N ILE A 160 -11.67 -38.04 7.50
CA ILE A 160 -12.90 -37.98 6.72
C ILE A 160 -12.51 -38.03 5.24
N ASP A 161 -12.57 -39.24 4.71
CA ASP A 161 -12.50 -39.57 3.30
C ASP A 161 -13.90 -39.27 2.72
N THR A 162 -14.03 -38.25 1.86
CA THR A 162 -15.27 -38.04 1.10
C THR A 162 -14.90 -37.71 -0.34
N LYS A 163 -14.97 -38.76 -1.15
CA LYS A 163 -14.91 -38.72 -2.62
C LYS A 163 -16.24 -38.24 -3.22
N PRO A 164 -16.23 -37.85 -4.50
CA PRO A 164 -17.13 -36.86 -5.06
C PRO A 164 -18.42 -37.49 -5.59
N SER A 165 -19.54 -36.80 -5.41
CA SER A 165 -20.77 -37.07 -6.14
C SER A 165 -20.90 -36.11 -7.32
N ASP A 166 -20.78 -36.71 -8.51
CA ASP A 166 -21.25 -36.20 -9.78
C ASP A 166 -22.70 -35.75 -9.69
N ILE A 167 -22.98 -34.49 -10.04
CA ILE A 167 -24.32 -34.07 -10.48
C ILE A 167 -24.16 -33.31 -11.79
N ARG A 168 -24.56 -33.99 -12.86
CA ARG A 168 -24.94 -33.43 -14.17
C ARG A 168 -26.24 -32.65 -14.05
N LYS A 169 -26.35 -31.56 -14.82
CA LYS A 169 -27.49 -31.09 -15.66
C LYS A 169 -27.23 -29.62 -16.02
N GLU A 170 -26.93 -29.29 -17.27
CA GLU A 170 -27.89 -28.99 -18.35
C GLU A 170 -28.88 -27.85 -18.01
N GLU A 171 -28.66 -26.68 -18.60
CA GLU A 171 -29.66 -25.74 -19.17
C GLU A 171 -28.83 -24.60 -19.84
N GLN A 172 -28.78 -24.45 -21.17
CA GLN A 172 -29.79 -23.90 -22.11
C GLN A 172 -30.19 -22.45 -21.85
N GLY A 173 -30.07 -21.62 -22.91
CA GLY A 173 -30.62 -20.26 -23.02
C GLY A 173 -29.68 -19.19 -22.44
N GLU A 174 -29.37 -18.06 -23.06
CA GLU A 174 -30.07 -17.31 -24.10
C GLU A 174 -29.05 -16.64 -25.04
N LYS A 175 -29.44 -16.49 -26.31
CA LYS A 175 -28.77 -15.65 -27.29
C LYS A 175 -29.12 -14.20 -26.95
N GLU A 176 -28.15 -13.44 -26.43
CA GLU A 176 -28.29 -11.98 -26.38
C GLU A 176 -28.13 -11.40 -27.80
N GLU A 177 -29.16 -10.66 -28.18
CA GLU A 177 -29.31 -9.91 -29.42
C GLU A 177 -28.41 -8.65 -29.40
N PRO A 178 -27.68 -8.32 -30.48
CA PRO A 178 -26.86 -7.12 -30.50
C PRO A 178 -27.71 -5.86 -30.73
N LEU A 179 -27.82 -5.04 -29.68
CA LEU A 179 -28.32 -3.66 -29.76
C LEU A 179 -27.49 -2.86 -30.77
N ARG A 180 -28.09 -2.58 -31.94
CA ARG A 180 -27.59 -1.60 -32.90
C ARG A 180 -27.85 -0.19 -32.34
N LEU A 181 -26.81 0.43 -31.79
CA LEU A 181 -26.81 1.84 -31.45
C LEU A 181 -26.38 2.63 -32.69
N THR A 182 -27.33 3.12 -33.47
CA THR A 182 -27.09 4.17 -34.47
C THR A 182 -26.86 5.47 -33.73
N HIS A 183 -25.67 6.05 -33.84
CA HIS A 183 -25.44 7.45 -33.48
C HIS A 183 -25.23 8.22 -34.78
N ASP A 184 -26.25 9.00 -35.12
CA ASP A 184 -26.15 10.08 -36.08
C ASP A 184 -25.13 11.09 -35.57
N ILE A 185 -24.03 11.25 -36.30
CA ILE A 185 -23.08 12.34 -36.15
C ILE A 185 -23.53 13.43 -37.12
N GLY A 186 -24.20 14.45 -36.58
CA GLY A 186 -24.59 15.65 -37.31
C GLY A 186 -24.33 16.90 -36.48
N GLY A 187 -23.68 17.89 -37.08
CA GLY A 187 -23.53 19.25 -36.55
C GLY A 187 -22.07 19.62 -36.29
N ALA A 188 -21.36 20.10 -37.32
CA ALA A 188 -21.15 21.53 -37.61
C ALA A 188 -20.13 22.15 -36.63
N GLU A 189 -18.84 22.23 -37.02
CA GLU A 189 -18.25 23.38 -37.74
C GLU A 189 -18.77 24.73 -37.24
N GLU A 190 -17.96 25.40 -36.41
CA GLU A 190 -17.69 26.83 -36.63
C GLU A 190 -16.29 27.19 -36.12
N ASN A 191 -15.55 27.82 -37.03
CA ASN A 191 -14.17 28.27 -36.90
C ASN A 191 -14.08 29.59 -36.11
N PRO A 192 -12.88 29.95 -35.60
CA PRO A 192 -12.69 31.04 -34.66
C PRO A 192 -12.60 32.39 -35.35
N LYS A 193 -13.03 33.44 -34.66
CA LYS A 193 -12.73 34.83 -35.05
C LYS A 193 -12.21 35.62 -33.86
N ALA A 194 -10.95 36.00 -33.97
CA ALA A 194 -10.30 37.11 -33.27
C ALA A 194 -9.35 37.76 -34.29
N PRO A 195 -8.78 38.94 -34.04
CA PRO A 195 -9.27 40.13 -33.35
C PRO A 195 -9.20 41.37 -34.28
N ILE A 196 -9.69 42.53 -33.82
CA ILE A 196 -9.21 43.85 -34.26
C ILE A 196 -8.96 44.66 -33.00
#